data_AF-A0A3B0XWC7-F1
#
_entry.id   AF-A0A3B0XWC7-F1
#
_cell.length_a   1.000
_cell.length_b   1.000
_cell.length_c   1.000
_cell.angle_alpha   90.00
_cell.angle_beta   90.00
_cell.angle_gamma   90.00
#
_symmetry.space_group_name_H-M   'P 1'
#
loop_
_entity.id
_entity.type
_entity.pdbx_description
1 polymer ?
#
loop_
_entity_poly.entity_id
_entity_poly.type
_entity_poly.pdbx_seq_one_letter_code
_entity_poly.pdbx_strand_id
1 'polypeptide(L)' 'MFRILLIGSVLMLSACTTVQPWEKDLLAKPSMALVADDLEIYLDEHIYFSKEGSSGGQGVGGGGCGCN' A
#
# COMPACT_ATOMS: atom_id res chain seq x y z
N MET A 1 -12.62 30.03 23.28
CA MET A 1 -11.74 28.84 23.36
C MET A 1 -12.33 27.64 22.62
N PHE A 2 -13.46 27.06 23.07
CA PHE A 2 -14.03 25.82 22.52
C PHE A 2 -14.36 25.86 21.02
N ARG A 3 -14.86 27.00 20.53
CA ARG A 3 -15.13 27.24 19.10
C ARG A 3 -13.89 27.16 18.21
N ILE A 4 -12.75 27.65 18.69
CA ILE A 4 -11.48 27.62 17.94
C ILE A 4 -10.97 26.17 17.84
N LEU A 5 -11.13 25.41 18.93
CA LEU A 5 -10.77 23.99 19.00
C LEU A 5 -11.62 23.13 18.04
N LEU A 6 -12.92 23.40 17.96
CA LEU A 6 -13.84 22.76 17.00
C LEU A 6 -13.46 23.06 15.55
N ILE A 7 -13.15 24.32 15.23
CA ILE A 7 -12.74 24.73 13.87
C ILE A 7 -11.41 24.07 13.50
N GLY A 8 -10.44 24.04 14.42
CA GLY A 8 -9.15 23.39 14.21
C GLY A 8 -9.27 21.89 13.94
N SER A 9 -10.18 21.20 14.63
CA SER A 9 -10.44 19.76 14.40
C SER A 9 -10.98 19.49 13.01
N VAL A 10 -11.97 20.25 12.54
CA VAL A 10 -12.58 20.07 11.21
C VAL A 10 -11.57 20.29 10.08
N LEU A 11 -10.63 21.22 10.25
CA LEU A 11 -9.56 21.50 9.26
C LEU A 11 -8.56 20.34 9.11
N MET A 12 -8.41 19.46 10.09
CA MET A 12 -7.50 18.31 9.98
C MET A 12 -8.10 17.16 9.16
N LEU A 13 -9.42 17.12 8.97
CA LEU A 13 -10.09 16.04 8.22
C LEU A 13 -10.03 16.22 6.70
N SER A 14 -9.66 17.40 6.19
CA SER A 14 -9.62 17.69 4.74
C SER A 14 -8.34 17.21 4.04
N ALA A 15 -7.41 16.57 4.76
CA ALA A 15 -6.14 16.11 4.19
C ALA A 15 -6.25 14.79 3.39
N CYS A 16 -7.34 14.03 3.53
CA CYS A 16 -7.55 12.82 2.75
C CYS A 16 -8.12 13.15 1.37
N THR A 17 -7.43 12.71 0.33
CA THR A 17 -7.88 12.80 -1.07
C THR A 17 -7.78 11.43 -1.75
N THR A 18 -8.71 11.14 -2.65
CA THR A 18 -8.64 9.96 -3.51
C THR A 18 -7.56 10.19 -4.58
N VAL A 19 -6.60 9.26 -4.63
CA VAL A 19 -5.52 9.25 -5.63
C VAL A 19 -5.97 8.43 -6.83
N GLN A 20 -5.74 8.94 -8.04
CA GLN A 20 -6.10 8.26 -9.27
C GLN A 20 -5.17 7.06 -9.51
N PRO A 21 -5.63 5.96 -10.13
CA PRO A 21 -4.83 4.75 -10.25
C PRO A 21 -3.44 4.93 -10.87
N TRP A 22 -3.31 5.81 -11.86
CA TRP A 22 -2.05 6.11 -12.55
C TRP A 22 -1.11 7.04 -11.77
N GLU A 23 -1.63 7.79 -10.79
CA GLU A 23 -0.79 8.64 -9.93
C GLU A 23 -0.01 7.81 -8.91
N LYS A 24 -0.48 6.59 -8.61
CA LYS A 24 0.17 5.68 -7.67
C LYS A 24 1.60 5.33 -8.10
N ASP A 25 1.84 5.15 -9.40
CA ASP A 25 3.18 4.84 -9.93
C ASP A 25 4.19 5.97 -9.68
N LEU A 26 3.73 7.23 -9.79
CA LEU A 26 4.56 8.40 -9.56
C LEU A 26 4.77 8.71 -8.07
N LEU A 27 3.78 8.37 -7.23
CA LEU A 27 3.78 8.64 -5.79
C LEU A 27 4.50 7.54 -4.98
N ALA A 28 4.45 6.29 -5.43
CA ALA A 28 5.07 5.14 -4.79
C ALA A 28 6.56 5.04 -5.18
N LYS A 29 7.42 5.77 -4.48
CA LYS A 29 8.87 5.73 -4.74
C LYS A 29 9.44 4.33 -4.41
N PRO A 30 10.48 3.86 -5.12
CA PRO A 30 11.14 2.58 -4.82
C PRO A 30 11.62 2.46 -3.36
N SER A 31 12.04 3.57 -2.76
CA SER A 31 12.46 3.62 -1.34
C SER A 31 11.33 3.43 -0.33
N MET A 32 10.08 3.42 -0.77
CA MET A 32 8.89 3.18 0.07
C MET A 32 8.39 1.73 -0.04
N ALA A 33 9.07 0.90 -0.83
CA ALA A 33 8.75 -0.52 -0.93
C ALA A 33 8.82 -1.16 0.46
N LEU A 34 7.80 -1.97 0.79
CA LEU A 34 7.74 -2.67 2.08
C LEU A 34 8.81 -3.74 2.20
N VAL A 35 9.36 -4.18 1.07
CA VAL A 35 10.42 -5.16 0.99
C VAL A 35 11.54 -4.60 0.12
N ALA A 36 12.77 -4.92 0.50
CA ALA A 36 13.96 -4.35 -0.09
C ALA A 36 14.36 -5.02 -1.42
N ASP A 37 14.02 -6.30 -1.60
CA ASP A 37 14.38 -7.10 -2.78
C ASP A 37 13.17 -7.89 -3.28
N ASP A 38 12.70 -7.55 -4.48
CA ASP A 38 11.57 -8.21 -5.13
C ASP A 38 11.88 -9.68 -5.48
N LEU A 39 13.15 -10.01 -5.75
CA LEU A 39 13.57 -11.37 -6.07
C LEU A 39 13.48 -12.28 -4.85
N GLU A 40 13.84 -11.76 -3.68
CA GLU A 40 13.73 -12.50 -2.41
C GLU A 40 12.27 -12.88 -2.12
N ILE A 41 11.35 -11.92 -2.22
CA ILE A 41 9.91 -12.19 -2.06
C ILE A 41 9.43 -13.22 -3.07
N TYR A 42 9.78 -13.04 -4.34
CA TYR A 42 9.31 -13.94 -5.40
C TYR A 42 9.74 -15.39 -5.13
N LEU A 43 10.98 -15.59 -4.69
CA LEU A 43 11.50 -16.90 -4.36
C LEU A 43 10.81 -17.50 -3.12
N ASP A 44 10.61 -16.69 -2.08
CA ASP A 44 9.90 -17.12 -0.87
C ASP A 44 8.45 -17.48 -1.16
N GLU A 45 7.74 -16.68 -1.95
CA GLU A 45 6.38 -16.98 -2.41
C GLU A 45 6.34 -18.25 -3.25
N HIS A 46 7.30 -18.44 -4.17
CA HIS A 46 7.39 -19.64 -4.99
C HIS A 46 7.58 -20.89 -4.13
N ILE A 47 8.44 -20.83 -3.12
CA ILE A 47 8.67 -21.92 -2.16
C ILE A 47 7.42 -22.16 -1.30
N TYR A 48 6.82 -21.09 -0.78
CA TYR A 48 5.65 -21.15 0.10
C TYR A 48 4.45 -21.75 -0.64
N PHE A 49 4.13 -21.26 -1.83
CA PHE A 49 3.06 -21.80 -2.67
C PHE A 49 3.29 -23.28 -3.02
N SER A 50 4.54 -23.65 -3.34
CA SER A 50 4.89 -25.03 -3.65
C SER A 50 4.71 -25.98 -2.46
N LYS A 51 4.83 -25.47 -1.24
CA LYS A 51 4.73 -26.28 0.00
C LYS A 51 3.34 -26.25 0.62
N GLU A 52 2.62 -25.14 0.50
CA GLU A 52 1.44 -24.82 1.31
C GLU A 52 0.29 -24.21 0.49
N GLY A 53 0.27 -24.45 -0.83
CA GLY A 53 -0.61 -23.81 -1.84
C GLY A 53 -2.13 -23.94 -1.69
N SER A 54 -2.66 -24.31 -0.52
CA SER A 54 -4.09 -24.23 -0.20
C SER A 54 -4.54 -22.84 0.29
N SER A 55 -3.61 -21.92 0.58
CA SER A 55 -3.92 -20.65 1.27
C SER A 55 -4.11 -19.41 0.38
N GLY A 56 -3.80 -19.47 -0.93
CA GLY A 56 -3.80 -18.30 -1.82
C GLY A 56 -2.59 -17.37 -1.59
N GLY A 57 -2.16 -16.66 -2.65
CA GLY A 57 -0.97 -15.78 -2.63
C GLY A 57 -1.19 -14.46 -1.88
N GLN A 58 -0.09 -13.75 -1.56
CA GLN A 58 -0.09 -12.52 -0.74
C GLN A 58 -0.55 -11.27 -1.53
N GLY A 59 -1.68 -11.37 -2.24
CA GLY A 59 -2.14 -10.34 -3.18
C GLY A 59 -3.01 -9.23 -2.58
N VAL A 60 -2.49 -8.44 -1.62
CA VAL A 60 -2.98 -7.08 -1.34
C VAL A 60 -1.82 -6.14 -0.98
N GLY A 61 -0.81 -6.09 -1.85
CA GLY A 61 0.35 -5.20 -1.73
C GLY A 61 0.11 -3.88 -2.46
N GLY A 62 0.30 -2.76 -1.76
CA GLY A 62 0.09 -1.42 -2.28
C GLY A 62 0.90 -1.05 -3.52
N GLY A 63 0.43 -0.02 -4.21
CA GLY A 63 1.25 0.81 -5.10
C GLY A 63 1.70 0.22 -6.45
N GLY A 64 1.09 -0.85 -6.96
CA GLY A 64 1.34 -1.36 -8.31
C GLY A 64 0.06 -1.59 -9.12
N CYS A 65 0.19 -1.94 -10.40
CA CYS A 65 -0.87 -2.14 -11.42
C CYS A 65 -2.04 -3.08 -11.04
N GLY A 66 -2.07 -3.63 -9.82
CA GLY A 66 -3.28 -4.25 -9.26
C GLY A 66 -3.82 -5.40 -10.10
N CYS A 67 -2.95 -6.23 -10.65
CA CYS A 67 -3.35 -7.49 -11.27
C CYS A 67 -2.98 -8.63 -10.32
N ASN A 68 -4.00 -9.41 -9.93
CA ASN A 68 -3.84 -10.84 -9.62
C ASN A 68 -3.45 -11.58 -10.91
#